data_AF-A0A2W6T2V2-F1
#
_entry.id   AF-A0A2W6T2V2-F1
#
_cell.length_a   1.000
_cell.length_b   1.000
_cell.length_c   1.000
_cell.angle_alpha   90.00
_cell.angle_beta   90.00
_cell.angle_gamma   90.00
#
_symmetry.space_group_name_H-M   'P 1'
#
loop_
_entity.id
_entity.type
_entity.pdbx_description
1 polymer ?
#
loop_
_entity_poly.entity_id
_entity_poly.type
_entity_poly.pdbx_seq_one_letter_code
_entity_poly.pdbx_strand_id
1 'polypeptide(L)'
;MKGNNNNLFQAELVNEALKQSFIKLHPAKMFRNPVMFMVYIGTLVMAGVCVWIAAGETSQGSLIYNIIVTAILFITLLFANFAEAIAEARGKAQADSLRKTREETPAKMLSSNEEITIVPSSQLRKGDVFICETGDIIPSDGEIIEGLATIDESAITGESAPVIREAGGDKSSVTGGTKVLSDKIKVKVTTEPGESFLDKMIALVEGASRQKTPNEIALTILLAGFTLVFIIVTVTLKPFGDYANTPITVAAFISLFVCLIPTTIGGLLSAIGIAGMDRALRANVITKSGKAVETAGDIDVLLLDKTGTITIGNRKATHFYPANGIEEKALIKAAVLSSMADETPEGKSIVELAGINPSIYDVKDPQFIGFTAETRSSGIDYENTRIRKGATDAIKNIVTNSGNIFPAEVEEKVRAISQNGGTPLVVSENEKALGVIELQDIIKPGIKERFDRLRKMGIKTVMVTGDNPLTAKFIAEKAGVDDFIAEAKPEDKMNYIKKEQ
;
A
#
# COMPACT_ATOMS: atom_id res chain seq x y z
N MET A 1 -5.92 -21.80 7.48
CA MET A 1 -6.79 -21.67 6.29
C MET A 1 -6.44 -22.77 5.30
N LYS A 2 -7.42 -23.57 4.86
CA LYS A 2 -7.24 -24.60 3.82
C LYS A 2 -6.80 -23.93 2.52
N GLY A 3 -5.78 -24.49 1.87
CA GLY A 3 -5.25 -23.99 0.60
C GLY A 3 -6.33 -23.98 -0.47
N ASN A 4 -6.78 -22.80 -0.86
CA ASN A 4 -7.50 -22.64 -2.11
C ASN A 4 -6.47 -22.81 -3.22
N ASN A 5 -6.59 -23.88 -3.99
CA ASN A 5 -5.89 -24.05 -5.24
C ASN A 5 -6.23 -22.86 -6.15
N ASN A 6 -5.31 -21.88 -6.21
CA ASN A 6 -5.28 -20.85 -7.25
C ASN A 6 -4.93 -21.51 -8.59
N ASN A 7 -5.86 -22.32 -9.11
CA ASN A 7 -5.74 -22.86 -10.44
C ASN A 7 -5.85 -21.69 -11.42
N LEU A 8 -4.82 -21.48 -12.23
CA LEU A 8 -4.81 -20.45 -13.26
C LEU A 8 -6.04 -20.52 -14.19
N PHE A 9 -6.68 -21.69 -14.27
CA PHE A 9 -7.79 -22.00 -15.17
C PHE A 9 -8.99 -22.55 -14.40
N GLN A 10 -9.57 -21.75 -13.51
CA GLN A 10 -10.90 -22.08 -12.99
C GLN A 10 -11.90 -22.14 -14.16
N ALA A 11 -12.69 -23.22 -14.22
CA ALA A 11 -13.57 -23.50 -15.35
C ALA A 11 -14.57 -22.36 -15.62
N GLU A 12 -15.07 -21.71 -14.57
CA GLU A 12 -15.98 -20.56 -14.69
C GLU A 12 -15.30 -19.35 -15.35
N LEU A 13 -14.10 -18.98 -14.89
CA LEU A 13 -13.32 -17.88 -15.47
C LEU A 13 -12.95 -18.13 -16.93
N VAL A 14 -12.57 -19.37 -17.28
CA VAL A 14 -12.25 -19.74 -18.66
C VAL A 14 -13.48 -19.65 -19.55
N ASN A 15 -14.63 -20.13 -19.09
CA ASN A 15 -15.88 -20.06 -19.84
C ASN A 15 -16.36 -18.62 -20.06
N GLU A 16 -16.21 -17.76 -19.05
CA GLU A 16 -16.50 -16.32 -19.19
C GLU A 16 -15.54 -15.65 -20.18
N ALA A 17 -14.24 -15.92 -20.05
CA ALA A 17 -13.22 -15.38 -20.95
C ALA A 17 -13.42 -15.83 -22.41
N LEU A 18 -13.84 -17.09 -22.63
CA LEU A 18 -14.22 -17.59 -23.95
C LEU A 18 -15.41 -16.81 -24.51
N LYS A 19 -16.49 -16.59 -23.75
CA LYS A 19 -17.64 -15.80 -24.23
C LYS A 19 -17.23 -14.36 -24.56
N GLN A 20 -16.44 -13.74 -23.70
CA GLN A 20 -15.95 -12.38 -23.90
C GLN A 20 -15.03 -12.27 -25.12
N SER A 21 -14.24 -13.30 -25.47
CA SER A 21 -13.36 -13.25 -26.62
C SER A 21 -14.11 -13.06 -27.95
N PHE A 22 -15.31 -13.66 -28.06
CA PHE A 22 -16.22 -13.44 -29.20
C PHE A 22 -16.88 -12.07 -29.15
N ILE A 23 -17.33 -11.60 -27.98
CA ILE A 23 -17.93 -10.26 -27.83
C ILE A 23 -16.93 -9.15 -28.21
N LYS A 24 -15.64 -9.36 -27.91
CA LYS A 24 -14.57 -8.42 -28.24
C LYS A 24 -14.23 -8.35 -29.73
N LEU A 25 -14.73 -9.27 -30.57
CA LEU A 25 -14.60 -9.17 -32.03
C LEU A 25 -15.43 -8.02 -32.64
N HIS A 26 -16.26 -7.33 -31.85
CA HIS A 26 -17.04 -6.19 -32.33
C HIS A 26 -16.12 -5.10 -32.93
N PRO A 27 -16.38 -4.59 -34.15
CA PRO A 27 -15.49 -3.65 -34.85
C PRO A 27 -15.09 -2.42 -34.03
N ALA A 28 -16.04 -1.85 -33.27
CA ALA A 28 -15.80 -0.69 -32.42
C ALA A 28 -14.73 -0.91 -31.33
N LYS A 29 -14.56 -2.16 -30.86
CA LYS A 29 -13.52 -2.52 -29.87
C LYS A 29 -12.18 -2.77 -30.55
N MET A 30 -12.19 -3.51 -31.66
CA MET A 30 -10.99 -3.88 -32.41
C MET A 30 -10.23 -2.67 -32.96
N PHE A 31 -10.94 -1.60 -33.38
CA PHE A 31 -10.30 -0.38 -33.91
C PHE A 31 -9.33 0.29 -32.93
N ARG A 32 -9.48 0.07 -31.62
CA ARG A 32 -8.59 0.63 -30.59
C ARG A 32 -7.22 -0.07 -30.53
N ASN A 33 -7.07 -1.20 -31.20
CA ASN A 33 -5.82 -1.95 -31.33
C ASN A 33 -5.47 -2.09 -32.82
N PRO A 34 -4.61 -1.20 -33.37
CA PRO A 34 -4.38 -1.13 -34.81
C PRO A 34 -3.78 -2.42 -35.38
N VAL A 35 -2.91 -3.11 -34.64
CA VAL A 35 -2.29 -4.38 -35.08
C VAL A 35 -3.34 -5.47 -35.22
N MET A 36 -4.13 -5.70 -34.16
CA MET A 36 -5.16 -6.75 -34.17
C MET A 36 -6.32 -6.41 -35.11
N PHE A 37 -6.60 -5.13 -35.33
CA PHE A 37 -7.57 -4.68 -36.32
C PHE A 37 -7.15 -5.04 -37.76
N MET A 38 -5.85 -4.98 -38.07
CA MET A 38 -5.35 -5.41 -39.38
C MET A 38 -5.48 -6.93 -39.58
N VAL A 39 -5.23 -7.73 -38.53
CA VAL A 39 -5.53 -9.18 -38.56
C VAL A 39 -7.03 -9.41 -38.78
N TYR A 40 -7.89 -8.62 -38.12
CA TYR A 40 -9.34 -8.70 -38.28
C TYR A 40 -9.80 -8.44 -39.71
N ILE A 41 -9.28 -7.38 -40.34
CA ILE A 41 -9.52 -7.09 -41.75
C ILE A 41 -9.01 -8.24 -42.64
N GLY A 42 -7.81 -8.75 -42.38
CA GLY A 42 -7.24 -9.89 -43.09
C GLY A 42 -8.14 -11.13 -43.02
N THR A 43 -8.69 -11.45 -41.85
CA THR A 43 -9.64 -12.55 -41.66
C THR A 43 -10.92 -12.34 -42.45
N LEU A 44 -11.48 -11.12 -42.47
CA LEU A 44 -12.69 -10.80 -43.25
C LEU A 44 -12.45 -10.90 -44.75
N VAL A 45 -11.30 -10.40 -45.24
CA VAL A 45 -10.91 -10.53 -46.65
C VAL A 45 -10.76 -12.01 -47.03
N MET A 46 -10.08 -12.80 -46.20
CA MET A 46 -9.92 -14.24 -46.42
C MET A 46 -11.26 -14.99 -46.42
N ALA A 47 -12.19 -14.65 -45.53
CA ALA A 47 -13.54 -15.19 -45.55
C ALA A 47 -14.27 -14.85 -46.87
N GLY A 48 -14.11 -13.63 -47.37
CA GLY A 48 -14.62 -13.22 -48.69
C GLY A 48 -13.98 -14.01 -49.85
N VAL A 49 -12.68 -14.25 -49.80
CA VAL A 49 -11.96 -15.07 -50.80
C VAL A 49 -12.48 -16.51 -50.79
N CYS A 50 -12.73 -17.11 -49.62
CA CYS A 50 -13.35 -18.44 -49.52
C CYS A 50 -14.72 -18.49 -50.21
N VAL A 51 -15.57 -17.48 -50.01
CA VAL A 51 -16.87 -17.37 -50.69
C VAL A 51 -16.69 -17.20 -52.20
N TRP A 52 -15.72 -16.40 -52.63
CA TRP A 52 -15.45 -16.16 -54.05
C TRP A 52 -14.96 -17.43 -54.78
N ILE A 53 -14.06 -18.21 -54.16
CA ILE A 53 -13.63 -19.52 -54.67
C ILE A 53 -14.81 -20.49 -54.73
N ALA A 54 -15.64 -20.52 -53.68
CA ALA A 54 -16.84 -21.37 -53.66
C ALA A 54 -17.86 -20.98 -54.75
N ALA A 55 -17.87 -19.72 -55.20
CA ALA A 55 -18.69 -19.23 -56.29
C ALA A 55 -18.12 -19.53 -57.70
N GLY A 56 -16.95 -20.17 -57.80
CA GLY A 56 -16.39 -20.66 -59.07
C GLY A 56 -15.05 -20.06 -59.49
N GLU A 57 -14.44 -19.21 -58.66
CA GLU A 57 -13.11 -18.64 -58.95
C GLU A 57 -11.99 -19.67 -58.76
N THR A 58 -11.04 -19.74 -59.70
CA THR A 58 -9.95 -20.74 -59.67
C THR A 58 -8.54 -20.14 -59.57
N SER A 59 -8.39 -18.81 -59.69
CA SER A 59 -7.09 -18.14 -59.65
C SER A 59 -6.46 -18.05 -58.25
N GLN A 60 -7.24 -18.24 -57.18
CA GLN A 60 -6.81 -18.01 -55.79
C GLN A 60 -6.40 -19.30 -55.03
N GLY A 61 -6.17 -20.39 -55.76
CA GLY A 61 -5.73 -21.68 -55.20
C GLY A 61 -6.88 -22.51 -54.60
N SER A 62 -6.52 -23.50 -53.78
CA SER A 62 -7.49 -24.46 -53.22
C SER A 62 -8.37 -23.83 -52.14
N LEU A 63 -9.68 -24.13 -52.18
CA LEU A 63 -10.64 -23.71 -51.16
C LEU A 63 -10.23 -24.19 -49.76
N ILE A 64 -9.75 -25.43 -49.65
CA ILE A 64 -9.34 -26.03 -48.37
C ILE A 64 -8.20 -25.24 -47.73
N TYR A 65 -7.20 -24.85 -48.53
CA TYR A 65 -6.08 -24.04 -48.06
C TYR A 65 -6.55 -22.69 -47.53
N ASN A 66 -7.41 -21.99 -48.28
CA ASN A 66 -7.95 -20.69 -47.88
C ASN A 66 -8.82 -20.78 -46.62
N ILE A 67 -9.60 -21.85 -46.45
CA ILE A 67 -10.36 -22.11 -45.22
C ILE A 67 -9.43 -22.31 -44.03
N ILE A 68 -8.35 -23.08 -44.18
CA ILE A 68 -7.36 -23.30 -43.11
C ILE A 68 -6.71 -21.98 -42.70
N VAL A 69 -6.26 -21.16 -43.67
CA VAL A 69 -5.70 -19.83 -43.39
C VAL A 69 -6.71 -18.96 -42.65
N THR A 70 -7.95 -18.91 -43.13
CA THR A 70 -9.03 -18.14 -42.48
C THR A 70 -9.25 -18.59 -41.04
N ALA A 71 -9.27 -19.91 -40.79
CA ALA A 71 -9.43 -20.49 -39.47
C ALA A 71 -8.27 -20.14 -38.54
N ILE A 72 -7.02 -20.20 -39.02
CA ILE A 72 -5.84 -19.82 -38.23
C ILE A 72 -5.89 -18.33 -37.86
N LEU A 73 -6.22 -17.45 -38.81
CA LEU A 73 -6.34 -16.01 -38.53
C LEU A 73 -7.45 -15.74 -37.52
N PHE A 74 -8.60 -16.40 -37.65
CA PHE A 74 -9.70 -16.31 -36.71
C PHE A 74 -9.32 -16.80 -35.31
N ILE A 75 -8.64 -17.95 -35.20
CA ILE A 75 -8.11 -18.47 -33.94
C ILE A 75 -7.11 -17.49 -33.32
N THR A 76 -6.26 -16.86 -34.13
CA THR A 76 -5.30 -15.84 -33.66
C THR A 76 -6.00 -14.65 -33.01
N LEU A 77 -7.08 -14.16 -33.61
CA LEU A 77 -7.93 -13.11 -33.03
C LEU A 77 -8.56 -13.54 -31.71
N LEU A 78 -9.14 -14.74 -31.68
CA LEU A 78 -9.75 -15.29 -30.48
C LEU A 78 -8.74 -15.45 -29.35
N PHE A 79 -7.52 -15.88 -29.65
CA PHE A 79 -6.47 -16.06 -28.65
C PHE A 79 -6.06 -14.74 -28.00
N ALA A 80 -5.88 -13.69 -28.80
CA ALA A 80 -5.58 -12.35 -28.28
C ALA A 80 -6.72 -11.82 -27.39
N ASN A 81 -7.96 -11.88 -27.87
CA ASN A 81 -9.12 -11.42 -27.12
C ASN A 81 -9.35 -12.25 -25.85
N PHE A 82 -9.08 -13.55 -25.90
CA PHE A 82 -9.16 -14.46 -24.76
C PHE A 82 -8.11 -14.11 -23.69
N ALA A 83 -6.87 -13.83 -24.09
CA ALA A 83 -5.82 -13.41 -23.14
C ALA A 83 -6.19 -12.10 -22.42
N GLU A 84 -6.79 -11.14 -23.11
CA GLU A 84 -7.30 -9.92 -22.49
C GLU A 84 -8.48 -10.21 -21.54
N ALA A 85 -9.44 -11.01 -22.00
CA ALA A 85 -10.62 -11.35 -21.20
C ALA A 85 -10.28 -12.16 -19.94
N ILE A 86 -9.29 -13.05 -19.99
CA ILE A 86 -8.87 -13.83 -18.81
C ILE A 86 -8.21 -12.92 -17.76
N ALA A 87 -7.48 -11.89 -18.20
CA ALA A 87 -6.86 -10.93 -17.31
C ALA A 87 -7.92 -10.05 -16.63
N GLU A 88 -8.93 -9.57 -17.38
CA GLU A 88 -10.06 -8.80 -16.84
C GLU A 88 -10.93 -9.61 -15.87
N ALA A 89 -11.28 -10.85 -16.23
CA ALA A 89 -12.14 -11.70 -15.41
C ALA A 89 -11.53 -11.97 -14.02
N ARG A 90 -10.20 -12.12 -13.95
CA ARG A 90 -9.49 -12.27 -12.67
C ARG A 90 -9.57 -11.03 -11.80
N GLY A 91 -9.31 -9.86 -12.38
CA GLY A 91 -9.48 -8.59 -11.66
C GLY A 91 -10.90 -8.50 -11.13
N LYS A 92 -11.90 -8.66 -12.01
CA LYS A 92 -13.31 -8.56 -11.64
C LYS A 92 -13.73 -9.50 -10.51
N ALA A 93 -13.28 -10.76 -10.52
CA ALA A 93 -13.58 -11.72 -9.44
C ALA A 93 -13.07 -11.23 -8.06
N GLN A 94 -11.89 -10.59 -8.03
CA GLN A 94 -11.37 -10.00 -6.80
C GLN A 94 -12.18 -8.76 -6.37
N ALA A 95 -12.54 -7.88 -7.32
CA ALA A 95 -13.42 -6.73 -7.06
C ALA A 95 -14.79 -7.16 -6.52
N ASP A 96 -15.39 -8.21 -7.08
CA ASP A 96 -16.69 -8.72 -6.65
C ASP A 96 -16.65 -9.25 -5.20
N SER A 97 -15.53 -9.85 -4.78
CA SER A 97 -15.35 -10.27 -3.38
C SER A 97 -15.31 -9.08 -2.42
N LEU A 98 -14.61 -8.00 -2.78
CA LEU A 98 -14.56 -6.75 -2.01
C LEU A 98 -15.93 -6.05 -2.00
N ARG A 99 -16.65 -6.07 -3.12
CA ARG A 99 -18.00 -5.49 -3.24
C ARG A 99 -19.01 -6.21 -2.34
N LYS A 100 -18.97 -7.54 -2.27
CA LYS A 100 -19.80 -8.31 -1.34
C LYS A 100 -19.56 -7.91 0.12
N THR A 101 -18.29 -7.79 0.52
CA THR A 101 -17.95 -7.28 1.86
C THR A 101 -18.51 -5.87 2.09
N ARG A 102 -18.43 -4.99 1.09
CA ARG A 102 -18.99 -3.63 1.17
C ARG A 102 -20.52 -3.58 1.20
N GLU A 103 -21.24 -4.48 0.54
CA GLU A 103 -22.70 -4.42 0.42
C GLU A 103 -23.45 -5.14 1.54
N GLU A 104 -22.84 -6.19 2.11
CA GLU A 104 -23.51 -7.09 3.05
C GLU A 104 -23.17 -6.80 4.52
N THR A 105 -22.23 -5.89 4.81
CA THR A 105 -21.82 -5.61 6.20
C THR A 105 -22.92 -4.85 6.95
N PRO A 106 -23.45 -5.41 8.07
CA PRO A 106 -24.46 -4.72 8.87
C PRO A 106 -23.82 -3.57 9.66
N ALA A 107 -24.39 -2.38 9.56
CA ALA A 107 -24.01 -1.20 10.32
C ALA A 107 -25.03 -0.90 11.41
N LYS A 108 -24.59 -0.78 12.66
CA LYS A 108 -25.40 -0.33 13.80
C LYS A 108 -25.42 1.20 13.81
N MET A 109 -26.24 1.82 12.97
CA MET A 109 -26.35 3.27 12.82
C MET A 109 -27.07 3.88 14.02
N LEU A 110 -26.48 4.93 14.58
CA LEU A 110 -27.05 5.72 15.67
C LEU A 110 -27.86 6.89 15.05
N SER A 111 -29.16 6.88 15.27
CA SER A 111 -30.04 7.98 14.85
C SER A 111 -29.87 9.22 15.73
N SER A 112 -30.40 10.37 15.29
CA SER A 112 -30.42 11.61 16.08
C SER A 112 -31.13 11.50 17.43
N ASN A 113 -31.93 10.44 17.64
CA ASN A 113 -32.65 10.16 18.88
C ASN A 113 -31.93 9.12 19.77
N GLU A 114 -30.66 8.83 19.50
CA GLU A 114 -29.86 7.78 20.16
C GLU A 114 -30.37 6.33 19.99
N GLU A 115 -31.37 6.11 19.14
CA GLU A 115 -31.80 4.76 18.78
C GLU A 115 -30.83 4.12 17.78
N ILE A 116 -30.51 2.85 18.02
CA ILE A 116 -29.64 2.04 17.15
C ILE A 116 -30.52 1.31 16.13
N THR A 117 -30.24 1.55 14.84
CA THR A 117 -30.88 0.86 13.72
C THR A 117 -29.85 0.08 12.92
N ILE A 118 -30.20 -1.12 12.46
CA ILE A 118 -29.31 -1.94 11.64
C ILE A 118 -29.61 -1.62 10.17
N VAL A 119 -28.64 -1.03 9.48
CA VAL A 119 -28.71 -0.71 8.06
C VAL A 119 -27.54 -1.36 7.32
N PRO A 120 -27.68 -1.70 6.03
CA PRO A 120 -26.54 -2.10 5.21
C PRO A 120 -25.50 -0.97 5.13
N SER A 121 -24.21 -1.31 5.14
CA SER A 121 -23.10 -0.37 4.97
C SER A 121 -23.23 0.53 3.73
N SER A 122 -23.88 0.06 2.66
CA SER A 122 -24.14 0.83 1.44
C SER A 122 -25.11 2.00 1.61
N GLN A 123 -25.87 2.05 2.71
CA GLN A 123 -26.81 3.14 3.00
C GLN A 123 -26.18 4.24 3.86
N LEU A 124 -25.00 4.01 4.44
CA LEU A 124 -24.28 5.01 5.22
C LEU A 124 -23.83 6.17 4.33
N ARG A 125 -24.00 7.38 4.85
CA ARG A 125 -23.59 8.63 4.20
C ARG A 125 -22.61 9.38 5.09
N LYS A 126 -21.89 10.32 4.47
CA LYS A 126 -20.96 11.19 5.19
C LYS A 126 -21.69 11.92 6.32
N GLY A 127 -21.12 11.86 7.51
CA GLY A 127 -21.69 12.46 8.72
C GLY A 127 -22.56 11.55 9.56
N ASP A 128 -23.00 10.40 9.04
CA ASP A 128 -23.70 9.39 9.83
C ASP A 128 -22.78 8.83 10.92
N VAL A 129 -23.38 8.40 12.03
CA VAL A 129 -22.66 7.82 13.16
C VAL A 129 -23.07 6.36 13.32
N PHE A 130 -22.10 5.47 13.46
CA PHE A 130 -22.34 4.06 13.74
C PHE A 130 -21.52 3.59 14.93
N ILE A 131 -21.97 2.47 15.51
CA ILE A 131 -21.34 1.82 16.64
C ILE A 131 -20.75 0.49 16.19
N CYS A 132 -19.50 0.22 16.57
CA CYS A 132 -18.89 -1.10 16.42
C CYS A 132 -18.49 -1.66 17.78
N GLU A 133 -18.78 -2.94 17.98
CA GLU A 133 -18.42 -3.71 19.16
C GLU A 133 -17.42 -4.81 18.80
N THR A 134 -16.81 -5.41 19.81
CA THR A 134 -15.88 -6.53 19.64
C THR A 134 -16.49 -7.63 18.75
N GLY A 135 -15.79 -7.96 17.66
CA GLY A 135 -16.21 -8.95 16.68
C GLY A 135 -16.86 -8.37 15.42
N ASP A 136 -17.34 -7.13 15.45
CA ASP A 136 -17.95 -6.47 14.30
C ASP A 136 -16.91 -6.11 13.22
N ILE A 137 -17.34 -6.15 11.96
CA ILE A 137 -16.61 -5.59 10.82
C ILE A 137 -17.00 -4.12 10.71
N ILE A 138 -16.02 -3.24 10.53
CA ILE A 138 -16.26 -1.80 10.36
C ILE A 138 -16.96 -1.58 9.01
N PRO A 139 -18.19 -1.02 9.00
CA PRO A 139 -19.01 -0.95 7.79
C PRO A 139 -18.56 0.10 6.77
N SER A 140 -17.95 1.19 7.21
CA SER A 140 -17.51 2.29 6.34
C SER A 140 -16.31 3.04 6.95
N ASP A 141 -15.59 3.79 6.12
CA ASP A 141 -14.48 4.62 6.57
C ASP A 141 -14.99 5.78 7.44
N GLY A 142 -14.23 6.08 8.50
CA GLY A 142 -14.68 7.06 9.46
C GLY A 142 -13.62 7.47 10.47
N GLU A 143 -14.05 8.34 11.36
CA GLU A 143 -13.25 8.82 12.48
C GLU A 143 -13.93 8.44 13.80
N ILE A 144 -13.17 7.85 14.73
CA ILE A 144 -13.65 7.53 16.08
C ILE A 144 -13.89 8.85 16.81
N ILE A 145 -15.15 9.07 17.21
CA ILE A 145 -15.57 10.22 18.00
C ILE A 145 -15.67 9.88 19.49
N GLU A 146 -15.78 8.59 19.84
CA GLU A 146 -15.85 8.13 21.23
C GLU A 146 -15.34 6.69 21.34
N GLY A 147 -14.58 6.42 22.41
CA GLY A 147 -14.03 5.11 22.73
C GLY A 147 -12.62 4.86 22.20
N LEU A 148 -12.09 3.69 22.55
CA LEU A 148 -10.79 3.16 22.14
C LEU A 148 -10.98 1.67 21.85
N ALA A 149 -10.37 1.17 20.78
CA ALA A 149 -10.43 -0.24 20.43
C ALA A 149 -9.16 -0.70 19.72
N THR A 150 -8.90 -2.00 19.84
CA THR A 150 -7.89 -2.69 19.04
C THR A 150 -8.53 -3.19 17.76
N ILE A 151 -7.95 -2.88 16.60
CA ILE A 151 -8.50 -3.17 15.27
C ILE A 151 -7.55 -4.06 14.49
N ASP A 152 -8.10 -5.12 13.90
CA ASP A 152 -7.43 -5.98 12.94
C ASP A 152 -7.58 -5.38 11.54
N GLU A 153 -6.50 -4.76 11.06
CA GLU A 153 -6.41 -4.20 9.71
C GLU A 153 -5.85 -5.20 8.68
N SER A 154 -5.67 -6.47 9.05
CA SER A 154 -5.03 -7.49 8.19
C SER A 154 -5.75 -7.71 6.86
N ALA A 155 -7.07 -7.48 6.81
CA ALA A 155 -7.85 -7.56 5.58
C ALA A 155 -7.41 -6.54 4.51
N ILE A 156 -6.74 -5.47 4.93
CA ILE A 156 -6.35 -4.34 4.08
C ILE A 156 -4.82 -4.21 3.99
N THR A 157 -4.15 -4.18 5.14
CA THR A 157 -2.69 -4.01 5.21
C THR A 157 -1.95 -5.33 4.98
N GLY A 158 -2.61 -6.46 5.23
CA GLY A 158 -1.99 -7.78 5.27
C GLY A 158 -1.04 -7.99 6.46
N GLU A 159 -0.89 -7.01 7.34
CA GLU A 159 -0.12 -7.15 8.58
C GLU A 159 -1.01 -7.78 9.66
N SER A 160 -0.53 -8.84 10.30
CA SER A 160 -1.30 -9.59 11.30
C SER A 160 -1.29 -8.97 12.70
N ALA A 161 -0.50 -7.91 12.91
CA ALA A 161 -0.42 -7.23 14.20
C ALA A 161 -1.58 -6.23 14.30
N PRO A 162 -2.40 -6.32 15.36
CA PRO A 162 -3.53 -5.42 15.52
C PRO A 162 -3.08 -4.02 15.96
N VAL A 163 -3.85 -3.01 15.57
CA VAL A 163 -3.54 -1.59 15.78
C VAL A 163 -4.54 -0.96 16.74
N ILE A 164 -4.06 -0.19 17.71
CA ILE A 164 -4.93 0.55 18.64
C ILE A 164 -5.38 1.86 17.98
N ARG A 165 -6.69 2.11 18.00
CA ARG A 165 -7.35 3.32 17.47
C ARG A 165 -8.20 3.96 18.57
N GLU A 166 -8.19 5.29 18.66
CA GLU A 166 -8.81 6.03 19.76
C GLU A 166 -9.37 7.39 19.31
N ALA A 167 -10.37 7.89 20.03
CA ALA A 167 -10.96 9.20 19.77
C ALA A 167 -9.98 10.37 20.04
N GLY A 168 -10.07 11.43 19.25
CA GLY A 168 -9.45 12.73 19.56
C GLY A 168 -7.95 12.87 19.28
N GLY A 169 -7.30 11.89 18.66
CA GLY A 169 -5.89 11.94 18.26
C GLY A 169 -5.65 11.53 16.80
N ASP A 170 -4.38 11.54 16.36
CA ASP A 170 -3.96 11.18 14.99
C ASP A 170 -4.32 9.73 14.58
N LYS A 171 -4.71 8.89 15.55
CA LYS A 171 -5.10 7.49 15.37
C LYS A 171 -6.61 7.27 15.41
N SER A 172 -7.41 8.32 15.23
CA SER A 172 -8.88 8.25 15.21
C SER A 172 -9.45 7.64 13.94
N SER A 173 -8.70 7.61 12.84
CA SER A 173 -9.18 7.10 11.56
C SER A 173 -9.30 5.58 11.54
N VAL A 174 -10.44 5.07 11.07
CA VAL A 174 -10.73 3.65 10.86
C VAL A 174 -11.17 3.38 9.43
N THR A 175 -10.88 2.18 8.94
CA THR A 175 -11.13 1.80 7.54
C THR A 175 -12.21 0.73 7.46
N GLY A 176 -13.16 0.90 6.55
CA GLY A 176 -14.21 -0.08 6.28
C GLY A 176 -13.66 -1.42 5.81
N GLY A 177 -14.23 -2.52 6.30
CA GLY A 177 -13.77 -3.89 6.03
C GLY A 177 -12.74 -4.44 7.03
N THR A 178 -12.23 -3.61 7.96
CA THR A 178 -11.39 -4.06 9.08
C THR A 178 -12.24 -4.58 10.25
N LYS A 179 -11.65 -5.29 11.21
CA LYS A 179 -12.41 -5.93 12.29
C LYS A 179 -12.05 -5.39 13.66
N VAL A 180 -13.05 -5.08 14.48
CA VAL A 180 -12.85 -4.68 15.88
C VAL A 180 -12.56 -5.91 16.73
N LEU A 181 -11.45 -5.89 17.47
CA LEU A 181 -11.00 -7.00 18.32
C LEU A 181 -11.27 -6.78 19.81
N SER A 182 -11.30 -5.52 20.27
CA SER A 182 -11.58 -5.18 21.67
C SER A 182 -12.49 -3.98 21.79
N ASP A 183 -13.19 -3.90 22.92
CA ASP A 183 -13.96 -2.74 23.35
C ASP A 183 -15.08 -2.32 22.38
N LYS A 184 -15.52 -1.06 22.51
CA LYS A 184 -16.62 -0.46 21.76
C LYS A 184 -16.23 0.94 21.31
N ILE A 185 -16.50 1.24 20.04
CA ILE A 185 -16.21 2.55 19.43
C ILE A 185 -17.44 3.14 18.76
N LYS A 186 -17.53 4.46 18.81
CA LYS A 186 -18.50 5.27 18.06
C LYS A 186 -17.75 5.99 16.95
N VAL A 187 -18.17 5.78 15.72
CA VAL A 187 -17.44 6.23 14.52
C VAL A 187 -18.35 7.11 13.68
N LYS A 188 -17.83 8.25 13.23
CA LYS A 188 -18.48 9.15 12.27
C LYS A 188 -17.96 8.88 10.87
N VAL A 189 -18.85 8.65 9.91
CA VAL A 189 -18.50 8.40 8.51
C VAL A 189 -17.87 9.65 7.90
N THR A 190 -16.71 9.50 7.27
CA THR A 190 -15.95 10.62 6.68
C THR A 190 -16.05 10.70 5.15
N THR A 191 -16.40 9.59 4.50
CA THR A 191 -16.43 9.46 3.03
C THR A 191 -17.85 9.44 2.48
N GLU A 192 -18.03 9.97 1.26
CA GLU A 192 -19.27 9.82 0.50
C GLU A 192 -19.39 8.40 -0.11
N PRO A 193 -20.60 7.93 -0.45
CA PRO A 193 -20.78 6.69 -1.20
C PRO A 193 -19.97 6.69 -2.51
N GLY A 194 -19.14 5.65 -2.72
CA GLY A 194 -18.25 5.57 -3.88
C GLY A 194 -16.84 6.13 -3.63
N GLU A 195 -16.59 6.78 -2.50
CA GLU A 195 -15.26 7.31 -2.12
C GLU A 195 -14.59 6.55 -0.98
N SER A 196 -15.24 5.50 -0.46
CA SER A 196 -14.65 4.65 0.58
C SER A 196 -13.38 3.96 0.08
N PHE A 197 -12.56 3.49 1.00
CA PHE A 197 -11.33 2.78 0.70
C PHE A 197 -11.60 1.50 -0.09
N LEU A 198 -12.63 0.74 0.29
CA LEU A 198 -13.10 -0.42 -0.47
C LEU A 198 -13.55 -0.02 -1.89
N ASP A 199 -14.28 1.09 -2.05
CA ASP A 199 -14.71 1.57 -3.37
C ASP A 199 -13.54 1.95 -4.26
N LYS A 200 -12.52 2.61 -3.70
CA LYS A 200 -11.28 2.92 -4.42
C LYS A 200 -10.56 1.64 -4.85
N MET A 201 -10.51 0.61 -4.01
CA MET A 201 -9.94 -0.69 -4.41
C MET A 201 -10.75 -1.36 -5.52
N ILE A 202 -12.09 -1.36 -5.41
CA ILE A 202 -12.98 -1.92 -6.44
C ILE A 202 -12.76 -1.19 -7.78
N ALA A 203 -12.75 0.14 -7.78
CA ALA A 203 -12.56 0.96 -8.99
C ALA A 203 -11.21 0.71 -9.68
N LEU A 204 -10.15 0.48 -8.89
CA LEU A 204 -8.82 0.15 -9.42
C LEU A 204 -8.78 -1.22 -10.08
N VAL A 205 -9.44 -2.20 -9.46
CA VAL A 205 -9.46 -3.59 -9.92
C VAL A 205 -10.37 -3.79 -11.14
N GLU A 206 -11.52 -3.11 -11.17
CA GLU A 206 -12.46 -3.18 -12.31
C GLU A 206 -11.94 -2.47 -13.57
N GLY A 207 -10.85 -1.71 -13.46
CA GLY A 207 -10.21 -1.06 -14.60
C GLY A 207 -11.07 0.01 -15.29
N ALA A 208 -12.24 0.37 -14.73
CA ALA A 208 -13.20 1.31 -15.30
C ALA A 208 -12.62 2.73 -15.46
N SER A 209 -11.51 3.03 -14.78
CA SER A 209 -10.75 4.28 -14.84
C SER A 209 -9.33 4.10 -15.42
N ARG A 210 -8.99 2.94 -16.00
CA ARG A 210 -7.63 2.69 -16.52
C ARG A 210 -7.39 3.52 -17.78
N GLN A 211 -6.51 4.51 -17.66
CA GLN A 211 -5.85 5.13 -18.81
C GLN A 211 -4.68 4.26 -19.26
N LYS A 212 -4.44 4.22 -20.58
CA LYS A 212 -3.23 3.61 -21.13
C LYS A 212 -2.01 4.30 -20.54
N THR A 213 -1.01 3.51 -20.18
CA THR A 213 0.21 4.02 -19.58
C THR A 213 1.15 4.61 -20.64
N PRO A 214 2.12 5.46 -20.26
CA PRO A 214 3.07 6.02 -21.24
C PRO A 214 3.81 4.94 -22.05
N ASN A 215 4.26 3.86 -21.42
CA ASN A 215 4.95 2.78 -22.14
C ASN A 215 4.00 2.01 -23.06
N GLU A 216 2.76 1.78 -22.63
CA GLU A 216 1.73 1.17 -23.47
C GLU A 216 1.43 2.02 -24.72
N ILE A 217 1.33 3.34 -24.55
CA ILE A 217 1.12 4.28 -25.66
C ILE A 217 2.31 4.28 -26.61
N ALA A 218 3.54 4.42 -26.08
CA ALA A 218 4.76 4.43 -26.87
C ALA A 218 4.92 3.14 -27.69
N LEU A 219 4.68 1.99 -27.07
CA LEU A 219 4.72 0.71 -27.76
C LEU A 219 3.61 0.60 -28.80
N THR A 220 2.39 1.06 -28.50
CA THR A 220 1.30 1.07 -29.49
C THR A 220 1.67 1.87 -30.75
N ILE A 221 2.30 3.04 -30.58
CA ILE A 221 2.77 3.88 -31.69
C ILE A 221 3.86 3.16 -32.49
N LEU A 222 4.84 2.55 -31.80
CA LEU A 222 5.90 1.79 -32.45
C LEU A 222 5.35 0.62 -33.28
N LEU A 223 4.43 -0.17 -32.71
CA LEU A 223 3.82 -1.32 -33.37
C LEU A 223 2.94 -0.89 -34.56
N ALA A 224 2.24 0.24 -34.46
CA ALA A 224 1.51 0.83 -35.57
C ALA A 224 2.45 1.26 -36.70
N GLY A 225 3.61 1.85 -36.36
CA GLY A 225 4.67 2.19 -37.31
C GLY A 225 5.20 0.96 -38.07
N PHE A 226 5.54 -0.13 -37.36
CA PHE A 226 5.97 -1.37 -38.01
C PHE A 226 4.88 -1.98 -38.88
N THR A 227 3.62 -1.93 -38.44
CA THR A 227 2.49 -2.42 -39.23
C THR A 227 2.40 -1.67 -40.56
N LEU A 228 2.53 -0.33 -40.55
CA LEU A 228 2.55 0.47 -41.78
C LEU A 228 3.72 0.10 -42.70
N VAL A 229 4.92 -0.06 -42.14
CA VAL A 229 6.11 -0.48 -42.90
C VAL A 229 5.86 -1.84 -43.56
N PHE A 230 5.32 -2.82 -42.83
CA PHE A 230 5.04 -4.15 -43.38
C PHE A 230 3.91 -4.15 -44.40
N ILE A 231 2.92 -3.27 -44.29
CA ILE A 231 1.93 -3.05 -45.36
C ILE A 231 2.63 -2.61 -46.65
N ILE A 232 3.53 -1.61 -46.57
CA ILE A 232 4.27 -1.13 -47.75
C ILE A 232 5.08 -2.28 -48.36
N VAL A 233 5.81 -3.03 -47.54
CA VAL A 233 6.61 -4.18 -47.99
C VAL A 233 5.74 -5.21 -48.70
N THR A 234 4.62 -5.63 -48.12
CA THR A 234 3.76 -6.65 -48.73
C THR A 234 3.07 -6.17 -50.00
N VAL A 235 2.65 -4.91 -50.07
CA VAL A 235 2.09 -4.30 -51.29
C VAL A 235 3.15 -4.24 -52.40
N THR A 236 4.40 -3.88 -52.09
CA THR A 236 5.48 -3.82 -53.09
C THR A 236 5.87 -5.18 -53.68
N LEU A 237 5.52 -6.30 -53.05
CA LEU A 237 5.76 -7.63 -53.62
C LEU A 237 4.86 -7.92 -54.84
N LYS A 238 3.71 -7.26 -54.98
CA LYS A 238 2.82 -7.43 -56.12
C LYS A 238 3.48 -7.08 -57.47
N PRO A 239 4.05 -5.87 -57.67
CA PRO A 239 4.72 -5.54 -58.93
C PRO A 239 5.94 -6.42 -59.21
N PHE A 240 6.67 -6.89 -58.18
CA PHE A 240 7.77 -7.83 -58.38
C PHE A 240 7.29 -9.21 -58.82
N GLY A 241 6.23 -9.73 -58.21
CA GLY A 241 5.61 -10.98 -58.62
C GLY A 241 5.09 -10.92 -60.06
N ASP A 242 4.46 -9.80 -60.42
CA ASP A 242 3.97 -9.57 -61.79
C ASP A 242 5.12 -9.48 -62.80
N TYR A 243 6.21 -8.78 -62.46
CA TYR A 243 7.42 -8.73 -63.30
C TYR A 243 8.07 -10.10 -63.48
N ALA A 244 8.12 -10.91 -62.42
CA ALA A 244 8.68 -12.25 -62.43
C ALA A 244 7.71 -13.33 -62.96
N ASN A 245 6.53 -12.96 -63.48
CA ASN A 245 5.46 -13.88 -63.89
C ASN A 245 5.11 -14.93 -62.83
N THR A 246 5.21 -14.56 -61.55
CA THR A 246 4.92 -15.43 -60.40
C THR A 246 3.69 -14.87 -59.68
N PRO A 247 2.48 -15.38 -59.97
CA PRO A 247 1.26 -14.89 -59.33
C PRO A 247 1.26 -15.24 -57.84
N ILE A 248 1.10 -14.22 -57.00
CA ILE A 248 0.98 -14.36 -55.55
C ILE A 248 -0.51 -14.30 -55.18
N THR A 249 -1.02 -15.33 -54.51
CA THR A 249 -2.43 -15.39 -54.08
C THR A 249 -2.70 -14.43 -52.93
N VAL A 250 -3.96 -14.02 -52.77
CA VAL A 250 -4.37 -13.17 -51.63
C VAL A 250 -4.04 -13.83 -50.30
N ALA A 251 -4.22 -15.15 -50.20
CA ALA A 251 -3.86 -15.93 -49.03
C ALA A 251 -2.37 -15.80 -48.66
N ALA A 252 -1.48 -15.90 -49.65
CA ALA A 252 -0.04 -15.75 -49.40
C ALA A 252 0.32 -14.34 -48.91
N PHE A 253 -0.28 -13.29 -49.48
CA PHE A 253 -0.08 -11.91 -49.01
C PHE A 253 -0.55 -11.71 -47.57
N ILE A 254 -1.77 -12.16 -47.25
CA ILE A 254 -2.34 -11.98 -45.90
C ILE A 254 -1.58 -12.82 -44.88
N SER A 255 -1.23 -14.07 -45.20
CA SER A 255 -0.43 -14.91 -44.32
C SER A 255 0.95 -14.29 -44.07
N LEU A 256 1.65 -13.85 -45.11
CA LEU A 256 2.95 -13.19 -44.96
C LEU A 256 2.82 -11.93 -44.09
N PHE A 257 1.85 -11.07 -44.40
CA PHE A 257 1.62 -9.84 -43.67
C PHE A 257 1.35 -10.09 -42.18
N VAL A 258 0.44 -11.02 -41.86
CA VAL A 258 0.10 -11.35 -40.47
C VAL A 258 1.28 -12.01 -39.73
N CYS A 259 2.10 -12.79 -40.42
CA CYS A 259 3.33 -13.36 -39.85
C CYS A 259 4.42 -12.31 -39.58
N LEU A 260 4.44 -11.20 -40.32
CA LEU A 260 5.43 -10.13 -40.15
C LEU A 260 5.04 -9.12 -39.06
N ILE A 261 3.76 -8.77 -38.99
CA ILE A 261 3.31 -7.80 -37.98
C ILE A 261 3.41 -8.39 -36.57
N PRO A 262 3.73 -7.58 -35.55
CA PRO A 262 3.99 -8.04 -34.19
C PRO A 262 2.70 -8.36 -33.42
N THR A 263 1.92 -9.32 -33.93
CA THR A 263 0.61 -9.75 -33.39
C THR A 263 0.70 -10.22 -31.94
N THR A 264 1.76 -10.95 -31.58
CA THR A 264 1.95 -11.47 -30.23
C THR A 264 2.00 -10.36 -29.18
N ILE A 265 2.79 -9.32 -29.42
CA ILE A 265 2.93 -8.20 -28.48
C ILE A 265 1.67 -7.33 -28.54
N GLY A 266 1.16 -7.04 -29.75
CA GLY A 266 -0.03 -6.22 -29.95
C GLY A 266 -1.29 -6.79 -29.28
N GLY A 267 -1.45 -8.11 -29.26
CA GLY A 267 -2.59 -8.79 -28.62
C GLY A 267 -2.46 -8.95 -27.10
N LEU A 268 -1.24 -8.97 -26.56
CA LEU A 268 -1.00 -9.26 -25.14
C LEU A 268 -0.74 -8.01 -24.28
N LEU A 269 -0.49 -6.86 -24.89
CA LEU A 269 -0.11 -5.63 -24.19
C LEU A 269 -1.12 -5.22 -23.10
N SER A 270 -2.42 -5.21 -23.42
CA SER A 270 -3.49 -4.88 -22.47
C SER A 270 -3.49 -5.83 -21.27
N ALA A 271 -3.34 -7.14 -21.55
CA ALA A 271 -3.37 -8.21 -20.56
C ALA A 271 -2.20 -8.14 -19.58
N ILE A 272 -1.00 -7.78 -20.07
CA ILE A 272 0.20 -7.59 -19.23
C ILE A 272 -0.05 -6.51 -18.18
N GLY A 273 -0.63 -5.36 -18.57
CA GLY A 273 -0.92 -4.27 -17.63
C GLY A 273 -1.94 -4.66 -16.56
N ILE A 274 -3.00 -5.38 -16.93
CA ILE A 274 -4.03 -5.84 -15.97
C ILE A 274 -3.42 -6.84 -14.99
N ALA A 275 -2.68 -7.83 -15.50
CA ALA A 275 -2.02 -8.82 -14.67
C ALA A 275 -0.96 -8.19 -13.73
N GLY A 276 -0.28 -7.13 -14.18
CA GLY A 276 0.66 -6.38 -13.37
C GLY A 276 0.01 -5.69 -12.18
N MET A 277 -1.12 -5.02 -12.39
CA MET A 277 -1.89 -4.37 -11.32
C MET A 277 -2.47 -5.39 -10.33
N ASP A 278 -3.02 -6.50 -10.82
CA ASP A 278 -3.50 -7.61 -9.99
C ASP A 278 -2.38 -8.15 -9.07
N ARG A 279 -1.17 -8.30 -9.61
CA ARG A 279 -0.01 -8.74 -8.83
C ARG A 279 0.39 -7.72 -7.76
N ALA A 280 0.32 -6.42 -8.06
CA ALA A 280 0.61 -5.36 -7.09
C ALA A 280 -0.39 -5.39 -5.93
N LEU A 281 -1.68 -5.54 -6.23
CA LEU A 281 -2.72 -5.65 -5.21
C LEU A 281 -2.53 -6.90 -4.33
N ARG A 282 -2.15 -8.05 -4.93
CA ARG A 282 -1.81 -9.27 -4.17
C ARG A 282 -0.58 -9.11 -3.28
N ALA A 283 0.27 -8.13 -3.57
CA ALA A 283 1.39 -7.74 -2.72
C ALA A 283 1.01 -6.65 -1.70
N ASN A 284 -0.30 -6.39 -1.51
CA ASN A 284 -0.87 -5.34 -0.67
C ASN A 284 -0.39 -3.92 -1.04
N VAL A 285 -0.09 -3.70 -2.33
CA VAL A 285 0.26 -2.38 -2.86
C VAL A 285 -0.93 -1.83 -3.64
N ILE A 286 -1.51 -0.75 -3.13
CA ILE A 286 -2.63 -0.06 -3.77
C ILE A 286 -2.08 1.09 -4.62
N THR A 287 -2.29 1.01 -5.93
CA THR A 287 -1.81 2.02 -6.86
C THR A 287 -2.96 2.83 -7.43
N LYS A 288 -2.88 4.16 -7.43
CA LYS A 288 -3.93 5.03 -7.97
C LYS A 288 -4.15 4.87 -9.49
N SER A 289 -3.17 4.34 -10.21
CA SER A 289 -3.25 4.10 -11.66
C SER A 289 -2.16 3.12 -12.11
N GLY A 290 -2.35 2.49 -13.27
CA GLY A 290 -1.29 1.71 -13.91
C GLY A 290 -0.04 2.54 -14.23
N LYS A 291 -0.20 3.85 -14.49
CA LYS A 291 0.93 4.77 -14.68
C LYS A 291 1.83 4.81 -13.44
N ALA A 292 1.26 4.81 -12.24
CA ALA A 292 2.03 4.79 -11.00
C ALA A 292 2.86 3.50 -10.85
N VAL A 293 2.32 2.36 -11.28
CA VAL A 293 3.05 1.07 -11.27
C VAL A 293 4.25 1.12 -12.22
N GLU A 294 4.06 1.66 -13.43
CA GLU A 294 5.16 1.78 -14.39
C GLU A 294 6.21 2.78 -13.95
N THR A 295 5.81 3.96 -13.49
CA THR A 295 6.74 4.97 -12.98
C THR A 295 7.53 4.45 -11.78
N ALA A 296 6.93 3.60 -10.93
CA ALA A 296 7.65 2.98 -9.82
C ALA A 296 8.79 2.04 -10.28
N GLY A 297 8.72 1.51 -11.50
CA GLY A 297 9.81 0.73 -12.11
C GLY A 297 10.97 1.57 -12.64
N ASP A 298 10.80 2.89 -12.73
CA ASP A 298 11.73 3.86 -13.32
C ASP A 298 12.24 4.86 -12.25
N ILE A 299 12.21 4.47 -10.97
CA ILE A 299 12.68 5.30 -9.86
C ILE A 299 14.17 5.06 -9.64
N ASP A 300 14.96 6.14 -9.70
CA ASP A 300 16.39 6.11 -9.37
C ASP A 300 16.67 6.34 -7.88
N VAL A 301 15.86 7.20 -7.22
CA VAL A 301 16.05 7.60 -5.83
C VAL A 301 14.76 7.44 -5.03
N LEU A 302 14.82 6.65 -3.97
CA LEU A 302 13.74 6.41 -3.02
C LEU A 302 13.98 7.23 -1.75
N LEU A 303 13.13 8.22 -1.53
CA LEU A 303 13.06 8.98 -0.28
C LEU A 303 12.13 8.26 0.70
N LEU A 304 12.63 7.95 1.90
CA LEU A 304 11.86 7.26 2.94
C LEU A 304 11.76 8.15 4.17
N ASP A 305 10.55 8.30 4.70
CA ASP A 305 10.41 8.83 6.06
C ASP A 305 11.00 7.83 7.07
N LYS A 306 11.48 8.30 8.21
CA LYS A 306 12.04 7.40 9.24
C LYS A 306 10.91 6.68 9.99
N THR A 307 10.03 7.46 10.62
CA THR A 307 9.03 6.98 11.56
C THR A 307 7.98 6.15 10.83
N GLY A 308 7.74 4.91 11.29
CA GLY A 308 6.72 4.02 10.73
C GLY A 308 7.08 3.36 9.40
N THR A 309 8.13 3.83 8.71
CA THR A 309 8.63 3.21 7.47
C THR A 309 9.89 2.39 7.72
N ILE A 310 10.97 3.03 8.19
CA ILE A 310 12.24 2.35 8.54
C ILE A 310 12.12 1.72 9.93
N THR A 311 11.47 2.43 10.84
CA THR A 311 11.24 1.99 12.21
C THR A 311 9.79 1.55 12.40
N ILE A 312 9.51 0.87 13.51
CA ILE A 312 8.16 0.47 13.90
C ILE A 312 7.27 1.71 14.16
N GLY A 313 7.88 2.88 14.41
CA GLY A 313 7.19 4.16 14.52
C GLY A 313 6.76 4.55 15.93
N ASN A 314 6.94 3.67 16.91
CA ASN A 314 6.79 3.99 18.33
C ASN A 314 8.16 3.83 19.01
N ARG A 315 8.63 4.87 19.69
CA ARG A 315 9.83 4.79 20.54
C ARG A 315 9.49 3.92 21.75
N LYS A 316 10.20 2.81 21.92
CA LYS A 316 9.99 1.89 23.04
C LYS A 316 11.09 2.07 24.08
N ALA A 317 10.73 1.99 25.36
CA ALA A 317 11.70 1.84 26.43
C ALA A 317 12.51 0.56 26.23
N THR A 318 13.83 0.66 26.38
CA THR A 318 14.77 -0.46 26.20
C THR A 318 15.61 -0.74 27.44
N HIS A 319 16.04 0.31 28.17
CA HIS A 319 16.86 0.15 29.36
C HIS A 319 16.53 1.19 30.43
N PHE A 320 16.77 0.81 31.69
CA PHE A 320 16.78 1.68 32.86
C PHE A 320 18.21 1.92 33.32
N TYR A 321 18.59 3.18 33.54
CA TYR A 321 19.91 3.58 34.02
C TYR A 321 19.76 4.35 35.34
N PRO A 322 19.91 3.67 36.50
CA PRO A 322 19.84 4.35 37.80
C PRO A 322 21.02 5.30 38.02
N ALA A 323 20.78 6.38 38.77
CA ALA A 323 21.82 7.25 39.29
C ALA A 323 22.64 6.52 40.39
N ASN A 324 23.83 7.02 40.72
CA ASN A 324 24.69 6.41 41.73
C ASN A 324 24.01 6.41 43.09
N GLY A 325 24.06 5.27 43.76
CA GLY A 325 23.41 5.06 45.06
C GLY A 325 21.90 4.87 45.00
N ILE A 326 21.29 4.82 43.81
CA ILE A 326 19.88 4.46 43.61
C ILE A 326 19.80 2.99 43.17
N GLU A 327 18.98 2.21 43.85
CA GLU A 327 18.70 0.84 43.42
C GLU A 327 17.87 0.84 42.12
N GLU A 328 18.20 -0.06 41.19
CA GLU A 328 17.46 -0.21 39.92
C GLU A 328 15.96 -0.45 40.16
N LYS A 329 15.61 -1.23 41.19
CA LYS A 329 14.21 -1.48 41.59
C LYS A 329 13.47 -0.19 41.99
N ALA A 330 14.16 0.76 42.63
CA ALA A 330 13.57 2.03 43.02
C ALA A 330 13.27 2.89 41.78
N LEU A 331 14.20 2.95 40.82
CA LEU A 331 13.98 3.63 39.54
C LEU A 331 12.83 2.99 38.76
N ILE A 332 12.79 1.66 38.65
CA ILE A 332 11.73 0.94 37.92
C ILE A 332 10.36 1.21 38.56
N LYS A 333 10.26 1.15 39.89
CA LYS A 333 9.03 1.48 40.61
C LYS A 333 8.55 2.89 40.28
N ALA A 334 9.44 3.89 40.39
CA ALA A 334 9.11 5.27 40.10
C ALA A 334 8.72 5.48 38.62
N ALA A 335 9.42 4.83 37.69
CA ALA A 335 9.13 4.87 36.26
C ALA A 335 7.75 4.28 35.93
N VAL A 336 7.39 3.15 36.53
CA VAL A 336 6.06 2.51 36.34
C VAL A 336 4.97 3.40 36.91
N LEU A 337 5.10 3.86 38.15
CA LEU A 337 4.09 4.70 38.82
C LEU A 337 3.85 6.02 38.08
N SER A 338 4.92 6.68 37.61
CA SER A 338 4.80 7.92 36.83
C SER A 338 4.30 7.73 35.39
N SER A 339 4.30 6.49 34.88
CA SER A 339 3.79 6.16 33.54
C SER A 339 2.36 5.61 33.56
N MET A 340 1.75 5.37 34.73
CA MET A 340 0.39 4.82 34.81
C MET A 340 -0.68 5.72 34.18
N ALA A 341 -0.49 7.04 34.25
CA ALA A 341 -1.36 8.04 33.65
C ALA A 341 -0.80 8.63 32.35
N ASP A 342 0.30 8.07 31.84
CA ASP A 342 0.89 8.46 30.57
C ASP A 342 0.36 7.55 29.46
N GLU A 343 -0.72 8.00 28.80
CA GLU A 343 -1.39 7.23 27.75
C GLU A 343 -0.59 7.15 26.44
N THR A 344 0.53 7.88 26.34
CA THR A 344 1.40 7.88 25.16
C THR A 344 2.02 6.50 24.92
N PRO A 345 2.39 6.17 23.66
CA PRO A 345 3.15 4.94 23.36
C PRO A 345 4.42 4.79 24.21
N GLU A 346 5.10 5.91 24.50
CA GLU A 346 6.28 5.97 25.35
C GLU A 346 5.96 5.54 26.79
N GLY A 347 4.92 6.11 27.40
CA GLY A 347 4.44 5.74 28.74
C GLY A 347 4.10 4.25 28.84
N LYS A 348 3.31 3.75 27.89
CA LYS A 348 2.93 2.33 27.80
C LYS A 348 4.16 1.41 27.65
N SER A 349 5.15 1.81 26.85
CA SER A 349 6.37 1.03 26.64
C SER A 349 7.25 0.90 27.88
N ILE A 350 7.21 1.88 28.79
CA ILE A 350 7.96 1.84 30.06
C ILE A 350 7.36 0.79 31.00
N VAL A 351 6.02 0.75 31.08
CA VAL A 351 5.31 -0.28 31.86
C VAL A 351 5.54 -1.67 31.26
N GLU A 352 5.52 -1.80 29.93
CA GLU A 352 5.84 -3.04 29.22
C GLU A 352 7.27 -3.52 29.52
N LEU A 353 8.28 -2.64 29.43
CA LEU A 353 9.69 -2.97 29.72
C LEU A 353 9.89 -3.42 31.17
N ALA A 354 9.21 -2.77 32.12
CA ALA A 354 9.32 -3.13 33.53
C ALA A 354 8.80 -4.56 33.80
N GLY A 355 7.85 -5.06 33.01
CA GLY A 355 7.30 -6.41 33.15
C GLY A 355 6.57 -6.66 34.47
N ILE A 356 6.21 -5.60 35.20
CA ILE A 356 5.57 -5.64 36.52
C ILE A 356 4.16 -5.07 36.39
N ASN A 357 3.17 -5.78 36.95
CA ASN A 357 1.81 -5.25 37.02
C ASN A 357 1.77 -4.04 37.99
N PRO A 358 1.40 -2.83 37.52
CA PRO A 358 1.38 -1.63 38.37
C PRO A 358 0.54 -1.79 39.64
N SER A 359 -0.51 -2.63 39.60
CA SER A 359 -1.38 -2.94 40.74
C SER A 359 -0.68 -3.62 41.92
N ILE A 360 0.56 -4.09 41.75
CA ILE A 360 1.38 -4.62 42.85
C ILE A 360 1.79 -3.50 43.82
N TYR A 361 1.88 -2.27 43.32
CA TYR A 361 2.15 -1.10 44.15
C TYR A 361 0.83 -0.56 44.69
N ASP A 362 0.48 -0.98 45.90
CA ASP A 362 -0.68 -0.44 46.64
C ASP A 362 -0.37 0.98 47.11
N VAL A 363 -0.76 1.96 46.29
CA VAL A 363 -0.58 3.40 46.56
C VAL A 363 -1.90 3.97 47.03
N LYS A 364 -1.92 4.56 48.23
CA LYS A 364 -3.11 5.19 48.82
C LYS A 364 -3.31 6.59 48.26
N ASP A 365 -4.55 6.92 47.93
CA ASP A 365 -5.01 8.23 47.42
C ASP A 365 -4.10 8.87 46.35
N PRO A 366 -3.83 8.16 45.23
CA PRO A 366 -2.94 8.69 44.19
C PRO A 366 -3.61 9.82 43.40
N GLN A 367 -2.91 10.95 43.25
CA GLN A 367 -3.22 11.98 42.29
C GLN A 367 -2.34 11.79 41.04
N PHE A 368 -2.94 11.29 39.98
CA PHE A 368 -2.26 11.09 38.71
C PHE A 368 -2.11 12.38 37.91
N ILE A 369 -0.95 12.55 37.27
CA ILE A 369 -0.66 13.67 36.39
C ILE A 369 -0.37 13.11 35.01
N GLY A 370 -1.32 13.32 34.09
CA GLY A 370 -1.19 12.93 32.71
C GLY A 370 -0.09 13.70 31.99
N PHE A 371 0.41 13.12 30.90
CA PHE A 371 1.36 13.80 30.03
C PHE A 371 0.69 14.98 29.30
N THR A 372 1.36 16.13 29.24
CA THR A 372 0.98 17.23 28.35
C THR A 372 2.18 17.72 27.54
N ALA A 373 1.92 18.24 26.34
CA ALA A 373 2.97 18.73 25.46
C ALA A 373 3.68 19.98 26.03
N GLU A 374 2.99 20.78 26.83
CA GLU A 374 3.51 21.97 27.50
C GLU A 374 4.48 21.61 28.63
N THR A 375 4.11 20.63 29.46
CA THR A 375 4.93 20.20 30.60
C THR A 375 6.02 19.22 30.19
N ARG A 376 5.81 18.48 29.09
CA ARG A 376 6.70 17.42 28.57
C ARG A 376 7.04 16.38 29.64
N SER A 377 6.13 16.17 30.59
CA SER A 377 6.28 15.25 31.72
C SER A 377 4.93 14.69 32.15
N SER A 378 4.96 13.50 32.74
CA SER A 378 3.86 12.87 33.45
C SER A 378 4.29 12.54 34.87
N GLY A 379 3.36 12.10 35.72
CA GLY A 379 3.71 11.74 37.09
C GLY A 379 2.57 11.26 37.95
N ILE A 380 2.88 11.15 39.24
CA ILE A 380 1.95 10.79 40.29
C ILE A 380 2.38 11.49 41.57
N ASP A 381 1.39 11.97 42.33
CA ASP A 381 1.56 12.47 43.68
C ASP A 381 0.77 11.57 44.64
N TYR A 382 1.42 11.10 45.71
CA TYR A 382 0.77 10.33 46.75
C TYR A 382 1.48 10.53 48.09
N GLU A 383 0.71 10.61 49.18
CA GLU A 383 1.23 10.89 50.51
C GLU A 383 2.20 12.10 50.52
N ASN A 384 3.50 11.87 50.77
CA ASN A 384 4.57 12.86 50.72
C ASN A 384 5.55 12.63 49.55
N THR A 385 5.17 11.80 48.57
CA THR A 385 6.02 11.44 47.43
C THR A 385 5.49 12.06 46.15
N ARG A 386 6.34 12.84 45.48
CA ARG A 386 6.05 13.41 44.15
C ARG A 386 6.97 12.80 43.12
N ILE A 387 6.42 12.02 42.19
CA ILE A 387 7.20 11.37 41.12
C ILE A 387 6.88 12.02 39.79
N ARG A 388 7.92 12.39 39.04
CA ARG A 388 7.80 12.94 37.68
C ARG A 388 8.71 12.17 36.72
N LYS A 389 8.24 11.95 35.51
CA LYS A 389 9.01 11.39 34.40
C LYS A 389 8.78 12.25 33.17
N GLY A 390 9.83 12.61 32.46
CA GLY A 390 9.69 13.51 31.31
C GLY A 390 10.96 13.75 30.53
N ALA A 391 10.89 14.70 29.60
CA ALA A 391 12.03 15.15 28.84
C ALA A 391 13.14 15.67 29.78
N THR A 392 14.40 15.46 29.37
CA THR A 392 15.56 15.80 30.21
C THR A 392 15.52 17.25 30.70
N ASP A 393 15.24 18.22 29.83
CA ASP A 393 15.23 19.64 30.20
C ASP A 393 14.11 19.98 31.18
N ALA A 394 12.93 19.37 31.02
CA ALA A 394 11.78 19.60 31.90
C ALA A 394 12.07 19.12 33.32
N ILE A 395 12.59 17.90 33.46
CA ILE A 395 12.94 17.33 34.76
C ILE A 395 14.14 18.03 35.38
N LYS A 396 15.15 18.38 34.57
CA LYS A 396 16.31 19.17 35.03
C LYS A 396 15.85 20.49 35.64
N ASN A 397 14.93 21.21 34.99
CA ASN A 397 14.37 22.45 35.53
C ASN A 397 13.60 22.24 36.84
N ILE A 398 12.81 21.17 36.96
CA ILE A 398 12.09 20.83 38.20
C ILE A 398 13.08 20.61 39.35
N VAL A 399 14.13 19.82 39.10
CA VAL A 399 15.18 19.49 40.09
C VAL A 399 15.97 20.75 40.51
N THR A 400 16.37 21.59 39.55
CA THR A 400 17.17 22.78 39.87
C THR A 400 16.36 23.88 40.54
N ASN A 401 15.08 24.07 40.14
CA ASN A 401 14.21 25.10 40.72
C ASN A 401 13.83 24.80 42.17
N SER A 402 13.84 23.52 42.58
CA SER A 402 13.64 23.12 43.97
C SER A 402 14.93 23.21 44.82
N GLY A 403 16.03 23.70 44.25
CA GLY A 403 17.33 23.83 44.93
C GLY A 403 18.14 22.53 45.00
N ASN A 404 17.74 21.47 44.29
CA ASN A 404 18.51 20.23 44.22
C ASN A 404 19.58 20.29 43.12
N ILE A 405 20.66 19.52 43.27
CA ILE A 405 21.71 19.39 42.27
C ILE A 405 21.31 18.31 41.27
N PHE A 406 21.39 18.62 39.97
CA PHE A 406 21.23 17.61 38.93
C PHE A 406 22.53 16.78 38.81
N PRO A 407 22.51 15.45 39.03
CA PRO A 407 23.74 14.65 39.04
C PRO A 407 24.46 14.65 37.69
N ALA A 408 25.79 14.82 37.71
CA ALA A 408 26.61 14.86 36.49
C ALA A 408 26.58 13.54 35.71
N GLU A 409 26.52 12.41 36.41
CA GLU A 409 26.40 11.06 35.82
C GLU A 409 25.09 10.86 35.02
N VAL A 410 23.98 11.44 35.49
CA VAL A 410 22.69 11.41 34.79
C VAL A 410 22.81 12.22 33.50
N GLU A 411 23.48 13.38 33.56
CA GLU A 411 23.75 14.19 32.38
C GLU A 411 24.70 13.52 31.37
N GLU A 412 25.71 12.80 31.84
CA GLU A 412 26.57 11.97 30.98
C GLU A 412 25.77 10.86 30.32
N LYS A 413 24.86 10.19 31.06
CA LYS A 413 24.04 9.14 30.46
C LYS A 413 23.02 9.64 29.45
N VAL A 414 22.40 10.79 29.71
CA VAL A 414 21.56 11.48 28.73
C VAL A 414 22.35 11.71 27.45
N ARG A 415 23.57 12.27 27.54
CA ARG A 415 24.42 12.50 26.36
C ARG A 415 24.74 11.20 25.61
N ALA A 416 25.12 10.15 26.33
CA ALA A 416 25.45 8.86 25.74
C ALA A 416 24.25 8.22 25.00
N ILE A 417 23.05 8.29 25.60
CA ILE A 417 21.81 7.79 24.98
C ILE A 417 21.50 8.57 23.70
N SER A 418 21.56 9.91 23.77
CA SER A 418 21.32 10.76 22.60
C SER A 418 22.33 10.53 21.47
N GLN A 419 23.60 10.29 21.80
CA GLN A 419 24.64 9.95 20.80
C GLN A 419 24.39 8.60 20.12
N ASN A 420 23.77 7.65 20.83
CA ASN A 420 23.37 6.36 20.29
C ASN A 420 21.99 6.37 19.61
N GLY A 421 21.45 7.56 19.31
CA GLY A 421 20.15 7.72 18.64
C GLY A 421 18.93 7.39 19.52
N GLY A 422 19.13 7.20 20.82
CA GLY A 422 18.05 7.05 21.79
C GLY A 422 17.49 8.40 22.25
N THR A 423 16.26 8.38 22.76
CA THR A 423 15.63 9.52 23.43
C THR A 423 15.66 9.28 24.95
N PRO A 424 16.44 10.06 25.72
CA PRO A 424 16.50 9.90 27.16
C PRO A 424 15.32 10.60 27.85
N LEU A 425 14.66 9.87 28.75
CA LEU A 425 13.70 10.43 29.69
C LEU A 425 14.26 10.34 31.10
N VAL A 426 14.10 11.37 31.90
CA VAL A 426 14.59 11.38 33.28
C VAL A 426 13.42 11.12 34.22
N VAL A 427 13.66 10.34 35.27
CA VAL A 427 12.71 10.13 36.37
C VAL A 427 13.22 10.85 37.60
N SER A 428 12.35 11.56 38.30
CA SER A 428 12.65 12.22 39.56
C SER A 428 11.61 11.88 40.62
N GLU A 429 12.06 11.76 41.87
CA GLU A 429 11.22 11.62 43.06
C GLU A 429 11.57 12.71 44.05
N ASN A 430 10.57 13.43 44.56
CA ASN A 430 10.75 14.56 45.48
C ASN A 430 11.82 15.55 44.97
N GLU A 431 11.69 15.87 43.68
CA GLU A 431 12.56 16.78 42.93
C GLU A 431 14.04 16.39 42.93
N LYS A 432 14.36 15.09 43.12
CA LYS A 432 15.70 14.53 42.94
C LYS A 432 15.70 13.53 41.79
N ALA A 433 16.67 13.63 40.88
CA ALA A 433 16.79 12.72 39.75
C ALA A 433 17.18 11.31 40.24
N LEU A 434 16.37 10.31 39.89
CA LEU A 434 16.59 8.90 40.22
C LEU A 434 17.38 8.16 39.13
N GLY A 435 17.26 8.59 37.88
CA GLY A 435 17.92 7.94 36.75
C GLY A 435 17.30 8.29 35.40
N VAL A 436 17.75 7.58 34.37
CA VAL A 436 17.36 7.80 32.97
C VAL A 436 16.72 6.53 32.40
N ILE A 437 15.66 6.70 31.63
CA ILE A 437 15.04 5.67 30.80
C ILE A 437 15.47 5.92 29.36
N GLU A 438 16.02 4.90 28.71
CA GLU A 438 16.33 4.95 27.30
C GLU A 438 15.14 4.50 26.46
N LEU A 439 14.60 5.42 25.67
CA LEU A 439 13.71 5.08 24.56
C LEU A 439 14.51 4.91 23.28
N GLN A 440 14.25 3.86 22.51
CA GLN A 440 14.79 3.69 21.16
C GLN A 440 13.68 3.54 20.13
N ASP A 441 13.92 4.11 18.95
CA ASP A 441 13.09 3.87 17.78
C ASP A 441 13.56 2.58 17.09
N ILE A 442 12.79 1.51 17.23
CA ILE A 442 13.21 0.17 16.82
C ILE A 442 13.13 0.06 15.29
N ILE A 443 14.26 -0.20 14.66
CA ILE A 443 14.37 -0.46 13.22
C ILE A 443 13.65 -1.76 12.88
N LYS A 444 12.82 -1.75 11.82
CA LYS A 444 12.08 -2.94 11.38
C LYS A 444 13.04 -4.11 11.05
N PRO A 445 12.73 -5.34 11.48
CA PRO A 445 13.53 -6.51 11.13
C PRO A 445 13.68 -6.67 9.61
N GLY A 446 14.89 -7.00 9.16
CA GLY A 446 15.19 -7.23 7.74
C GLY A 446 15.22 -5.99 6.86
N ILE A 447 15.08 -4.76 7.38
CA ILE A 447 15.11 -3.54 6.55
C ILE A 447 16.44 -3.38 5.82
N LYS A 448 17.55 -3.75 6.46
CA LYS A 448 18.89 -3.65 5.89
C LYS A 448 19.04 -4.49 4.63
N GLU A 449 18.56 -5.73 4.67
CA GLU A 449 18.55 -6.61 3.50
C GLU A 449 17.67 -6.07 2.38
N ARG A 450 16.57 -5.37 2.71
CA ARG A 450 15.71 -4.72 1.70
C ARG A 450 16.43 -3.56 1.03
N PHE A 451 17.13 -2.71 1.78
CA PHE A 451 17.95 -1.63 1.21
C PHE A 451 19.12 -2.17 0.39
N ASP A 452 19.79 -3.24 0.84
CA ASP A 452 20.84 -3.89 0.05
C ASP A 452 20.32 -4.43 -1.28
N ARG A 453 19.08 -4.94 -1.32
CA ARG A 453 18.42 -5.35 -2.57
C ARG A 453 18.12 -4.17 -3.48
N LEU A 454 17.63 -3.06 -2.93
CA LEU A 454 17.37 -1.83 -3.71
C LEU A 454 18.67 -1.27 -4.30
N ARG A 455 19.75 -1.22 -3.50
CA ARG A 455 21.08 -0.81 -3.96
C ARG A 455 21.59 -1.70 -5.11
N LYS A 456 21.38 -3.01 -5.04
CA LYS A 456 21.71 -3.96 -6.14
C LYS A 456 20.89 -3.72 -7.40
N MET A 457 19.69 -3.15 -7.28
CA MET A 457 18.86 -2.74 -8.41
C MET A 457 19.27 -1.37 -8.98
N GLY A 458 20.24 -0.68 -8.36
CA GLY A 458 20.67 0.67 -8.75
C GLY A 458 19.85 1.79 -8.12
N ILE A 459 18.94 1.48 -7.19
CA ILE A 459 18.07 2.47 -6.54
C ILE A 459 18.78 3.02 -5.30
N LYS A 460 19.02 4.33 -5.28
CA LYS A 460 19.56 5.06 -4.12
C LYS A 460 18.47 5.26 -3.08
N THR A 461 18.79 5.04 -1.81
CA THR A 461 17.86 5.14 -0.68
C THR A 461 18.27 6.24 0.26
N VAL A 462 17.35 7.17 0.52
CA VAL A 462 17.62 8.38 1.32
C VAL A 462 16.61 8.46 2.45
N MET A 463 17.08 8.43 3.69
CA MET A 463 16.21 8.63 4.85
C MET A 463 15.96 10.11 5.09
N VAL A 464 14.72 10.49 5.36
CA VAL A 464 14.33 11.86 5.68
C VAL A 464 13.72 11.87 7.07
N THR A 465 14.25 12.71 7.97
CA THR A 465 13.78 12.76 9.36
C THR A 465 13.87 14.17 9.95
N GLY A 466 12.98 14.45 10.90
CA GLY A 466 13.05 15.65 11.75
C GLY A 466 13.93 15.47 12.99
N ASP A 467 14.49 14.27 13.21
CA ASP A 467 15.43 14.03 14.30
C ASP A 467 16.75 14.79 14.06
N ASN A 468 17.50 15.03 15.14
CA ASN A 468 18.80 15.67 15.09
C ASN A 468 19.82 14.84 14.25
N PRO A 469 20.91 15.45 13.77
CA PRO A 469 21.88 14.78 12.90
C PRO A 469 22.57 13.55 13.48
N LEU A 470 22.79 13.50 14.80
CA LEU A 470 23.45 12.36 15.45
C LEU A 470 22.52 11.13 15.45
N THR A 471 21.26 11.31 15.83
CA THR A 471 20.24 10.27 15.82
C THR A 471 19.98 9.78 14.39
N ALA A 472 19.83 10.70 13.44
CA ALA A 472 19.63 10.37 12.04
C ALA A 472 20.79 9.54 11.48
N LYS A 473 22.04 9.94 11.76
CA LYS A 473 23.23 9.20 11.32
C LYS A 473 23.27 7.78 11.88
N PHE A 474 23.02 7.62 13.18
CA PHE A 474 23.00 6.30 13.82
C PHE A 474 21.96 5.37 13.18
N ILE A 475 20.74 5.87 12.96
CA ILE A 475 19.68 5.07 12.34
C ILE A 475 20.02 4.77 10.88
N ALA A 476 20.59 5.73 10.14
CA ALA A 476 20.99 5.54 8.76
C ALA A 476 22.02 4.41 8.60
N GLU A 477 23.08 4.43 9.42
CA GLU A 477 24.14 3.41 9.41
C GLU A 477 23.60 2.03 9.81
N LYS A 478 22.75 1.97 10.83
CA LYS A 478 22.17 0.72 11.33
C LYS A 478 21.14 0.13 10.36
N ALA A 479 20.33 0.98 9.73
CA ALA A 479 19.35 0.57 8.71
C ALA A 479 20.03 0.23 7.37
N GLY A 480 21.17 0.85 7.05
CA GLY A 480 21.92 0.62 5.83
C GLY A 480 21.46 1.44 4.63
N VAL A 481 20.82 2.60 4.85
CA VAL A 481 20.46 3.55 3.78
C VAL A 481 21.70 4.24 3.21
N ASP A 482 21.60 4.77 1.99
CA ASP A 482 22.75 5.38 1.29
C ASP A 482 23.04 6.80 1.78
N ASP A 483 22.00 7.54 2.15
CA ASP A 483 22.09 8.95 2.56
C ASP A 483 20.98 9.32 3.54
N PHE A 484 21.09 10.45 4.24
CA PHE A 484 20.05 10.95 5.11
C PHE A 484 19.96 12.48 5.17
N ILE A 485 18.74 12.98 5.44
CA ILE A 485 18.44 14.38 5.72
C ILE A 485 17.91 14.44 7.14
N ALA A 486 18.66 15.10 8.02
CA ALA A 486 18.27 15.36 9.40
C ALA A 486 17.62 16.74 9.56
N GLU A 487 16.85 16.93 10.63
CA GLU A 487 16.14 18.18 10.94
C GLU A 487 15.32 18.73 9.76
N ALA A 488 14.82 17.83 8.90
CA ALA A 488 14.25 18.20 7.61
C ALA A 488 12.92 18.96 7.77
N LYS A 489 12.88 20.20 7.28
CA LYS A 489 11.63 20.95 7.09
C LYS A 489 10.92 20.46 5.82
N PRO A 490 9.61 20.67 5.67
CA PRO A 490 8.88 20.34 4.44
C PRO A 490 9.53 20.93 3.18
N GLU A 491 10.10 22.14 3.29
CA GLU A 491 10.82 22.83 2.23
C GLU A 491 12.11 22.08 1.83
N ASP A 492 12.86 21.54 2.80
CA ASP A 492 14.09 20.79 2.55
C ASP A 492 13.79 19.49 1.79
N LYS A 493 12.68 18.81 2.13
CA LYS A 493 12.21 17.63 1.38
C LYS A 493 11.97 17.98 -0.09
N MET A 494 11.25 19.08 -0.33
CA MET A 494 10.92 19.53 -1.69
C MET A 494 12.16 19.96 -2.48
N ASN A 495 13.10 20.65 -1.82
CA ASN A 495 14.36 21.09 -2.44
C ASN A 495 15.25 19.91 -2.81
N TYR A 496 15.29 18.85 -1.99
CA TYR A 496 16.01 17.62 -2.34
C TYR A 496 15.38 16.93 -3.55
N ILE A 497 14.04 16.80 -3.58
CA ILE A 497 13.32 16.23 -4.72
C ILE A 497 13.67 16.99 -6.01
N LYS A 498 13.66 18.33 -5.99
CA LYS A 498 14.01 19.16 -7.15
C LYS A 498 15.48 19.07 -7.57
N LYS A 499 16.37 18.64 -6.69
CA LYS A 499 17.80 18.50 -6.99
C LYS A 499 18.11 17.16 -7.66
N GLU A 500 17.34 16.12 -7.33
CA GLU A 500 17.47 14.78 -7.91
C GLU A 500 16.67 14.63 -9.23
N GLN A 501 15.66 15.48 -9.47
CA GLN A 501 14.95 15.65 -10.75
C GLN A 501 15.75 16.49 -11.74
#